data_AF-K1SDG1-F1
#
_entry.id   AF-K1SDG1-F1
#
_cell.length_a   1.000
_cell.length_b   1.000
_cell.length_c   1.000
_cell.angle_alpha   90.00
_cell.angle_beta   90.00
_cell.angle_gamma   90.00
#
_symmetry.space_group_name_H-M   'P 1'
#
loop_
_entity.id
_entity.type
_entity.pdbx_description
1 polymer ?
#
loop_
_entity_poly.entity_id
_entity_poly.type
_entity_poly.pdbx_seq_one_letter_code
_entity_poly.pdbx_strand_id
1 'polypeptide(L)' 'MTFGEKFKAEREKRKLTQQEVADALGINRRMITRYENGISFPRTKDAYRKIADLKRCSMISRH' A
#
# COMPACT_ATOMS: atom_id res chain seq x y z
N MET A 1 -2.30 -3.72 -16.44
CA MET A 1 -2.27 -3.64 -14.97
C MET A 1 -0.98 -3.01 -14.50
N THR A 2 -1.03 -1.72 -14.23
CA THR A 2 0.03 -0.94 -13.57
C THR A 2 0.15 -1.33 -12.10
N PHE A 3 1.25 -0.90 -11.46
CA PHE A 3 1.45 -1.13 -10.03
C PHE A 3 0.32 -0.54 -9.17
N GLY A 4 -0.13 0.68 -9.47
CA GLY A 4 -1.21 1.36 -8.75
C GLY A 4 -2.53 0.61 -8.83
N GLU A 5 -2.89 0.09 -10.02
CA GLU A 5 -4.09 -0.73 -10.20
C GLU A 5 -4.01 -2.04 -9.39
N LYS A 6 -2.86 -2.73 -9.43
CA LYS A 6 -2.66 -3.96 -8.63
C LYS A 6 -2.71 -3.67 -7.13
N PHE A 7 -2.21 -2.53 -6.70
CA PHE A 7 -2.21 -2.12 -5.31
C PHE A 7 -3.62 -1.80 -4.82
N LYS A 8 -4.39 -1.03 -5.60
CA LYS A 8 -5.79 -0.73 -5.33
C LYS A 8 -6.63 -2.00 -5.27
N ALA A 9 -6.47 -2.89 -6.25
CA ALA A 9 -7.18 -4.17 -6.28
C ALA A 9 -6.90 -5.04 -5.06
N GLU A 10 -5.64 -5.12 -4.61
CA GLU A 10 -5.28 -5.86 -3.40
C GLU A 10 -5.87 -5.21 -2.13
N ARG A 11 -5.84 -3.87 -2.04
CA ARG A 11 -6.45 -3.12 -0.94
C ARG A 11 -7.95 -3.38 -0.86
N GLU A 12 -8.65 -3.30 -1.99
CA GLU A 12 -10.09 -3.56 -2.10
C GLU A 12 -10.42 -5.02 -1.77
N LYS A 13 -9.61 -5.97 -2.24
CA LYS A 13 -9.74 -7.40 -1.90
C LYS A 13 -9.65 -7.64 -0.39
N ARG A 14 -8.80 -6.88 0.31
CA ARG A 14 -8.63 -6.95 1.76
C ARG A 14 -9.58 -6.06 2.55
N LYS A 15 -10.45 -5.28 1.87
CA LYS A 15 -11.35 -4.28 2.47
C LYS A 15 -10.64 -3.26 3.38
N LEU A 16 -9.37 -2.97 3.09
CA LEU A 16 -8.60 -2.00 3.84
C LEU A 16 -8.85 -0.59 3.31
N THR A 17 -8.90 0.39 4.20
CA THR A 17 -8.93 1.80 3.85
C THR A 17 -7.54 2.27 3.44
N GLN A 18 -7.47 3.36 2.68
CA GLN A 18 -6.17 3.99 2.37
C GLN A 18 -5.43 4.44 3.64
N GLN A 19 -6.16 4.80 4.70
CA GLN A 19 -5.59 5.22 5.97
C GLN A 19 -4.93 4.05 6.69
N GLU A 20 -5.60 2.91 6.84
CA GLU A 20 -5.02 1.71 7.46
C GLU A 20 -3.76 1.23 6.72
N VAL A 21 -3.78 1.29 5.40
CA VAL A 21 -2.60 0.94 4.59
C VAL A 21 -1.48 1.95 4.79
N ALA A 22 -1.80 3.23 4.92
CA ALA A 22 -0.82 4.28 5.20
C ALA A 22 -0.19 4.11 6.58
N ASP A 23 -1.01 3.84 7.60
CA ASP A 23 -0.59 3.60 8.98
C ASP A 23 0.28 2.35 9.07
N ALA A 24 -0.11 1.25 8.41
CA ALA A 24 0.68 0.01 8.34
C ALA A 24 2.04 0.20 7.63
N LEU A 25 2.10 1.12 6.66
CA LEU A 25 3.35 1.45 5.94
C LEU A 25 4.17 2.53 6.64
N GLY A 26 3.61 3.19 7.67
CA GLY A 26 4.19 4.37 8.29
C GLY A 26 4.43 5.51 7.30
N ILE A 27 3.54 5.68 6.32
CA ILE A 27 3.60 6.76 5.31
C ILE A 27 2.34 7.60 5.34
N ASN A 28 2.39 8.77 4.71
CA ASN A 28 1.22 9.63 4.63
C ASN A 28 0.16 9.03 3.69
N ARG A 29 -1.13 9.07 4.07
CA ARG A 29 -2.26 8.66 3.24
C ARG A 29 -2.23 9.27 1.83
N ARG A 30 -1.78 10.53 1.68
CA ARG A 30 -1.62 11.14 0.35
C ARG A 30 -0.66 10.36 -0.56
N MET A 31 0.33 9.67 -0.02
CA MET A 31 1.22 8.81 -0.82
C MET A 31 0.47 7.60 -1.36
N ILE A 32 -0.46 7.02 -0.59
CA ILE A 32 -1.30 5.90 -1.05
C ILE A 32 -2.11 6.31 -2.28
N THR A 33 -2.80 7.44 -2.20
CA THR A 33 -3.57 7.98 -3.33
C THR A 33 -2.68 8.25 -4.55
N ARG A 34 -1.46 8.75 -4.34
CA ARG A 34 -0.49 8.96 -5.43
C ARG A 34 -0.02 7.65 -6.06
N TYR A 35 0.18 6.60 -5.27
CA TYR A 35 0.54 5.27 -5.78
C TYR A 35 -0.60 4.64 -6.57
N GLU A 36 -1.84 4.71 -6.06
CA GLU A 36 -3.03 4.18 -6.74
C GLU A 36 -3.31 4.89 -8.05
N ASN A 37 -3.11 6.22 -8.11
CA ASN A 37 -3.30 7.02 -9.32
C ASN A 37 -2.08 7.04 -10.25
N GLY A 38 -0.98 6.35 -9.92
CA GLY A 38 0.24 6.34 -10.73
C GLY A 38 0.97 7.70 -10.83
N ILE A 39 0.61 8.66 -9.97
CA ILE A 39 1.20 10.02 -9.94
C ILE A 39 2.61 9.98 -9.37
N SER A 40 2.86 9.07 -8.43
CA SER A 40 4.19 8.86 -7.87
C SER A 40 4.46 7.39 -7.79
N PHE A 41 5.72 7.02 -8.00
CA PHE A 41 6.20 5.66 -7.79
C PHE A 41 7.18 5.68 -6.63
N PRO A 42 7.25 4.59 -5.84
CA PRO A 42 8.32 4.42 -4.87
C PRO A 42 9.66 4.49 -5.62
N ARG A 43 10.37 5.61 -5.52
CA ARG A 43 11.68 5.81 -6.19
C ARG A 43 12.81 5.09 -5.49
N THR A 44 12.61 4.71 -4.22
CA THR A 44 13.60 4.04 -3.40
C THR A 44 13.21 2.59 -3.17
N LYS A 45 14.25 1.73 -3.10
CA LYS A 45 14.12 0.31 -2.78
C LYS A 45 13.39 0.08 -1.45
N ASP A 46 13.55 1.02 -0.52
CA ASP A 46 12.90 1.03 0.80
C ASP A 46 11.38 1.16 0.69
N ALA A 47 10.88 2.06 -0.16
CA ALA A 47 9.44 2.24 -0.37
C ALA A 47 8.82 1.02 -1.08
N TYR A 48 9.55 0.40 -2.01
CA TYR A 48 9.17 -0.90 -2.58
C TYR A 48 9.12 -2.00 -1.51
N ARG A 49 10.10 -2.04 -0.61
CA ARG A 49 10.19 -3.01 0.48
C ARG A 49 9.02 -2.86 1.43
N LYS A 50 8.67 -1.64 1.86
CA LYS A 50 7.49 -1.37 2.69
C LYS A 50 6.19 -1.88 2.04
N ILE A 51 6.00 -1.61 0.75
CA ILE A 51 4.80 -2.09 0.02
C ILE A 51 4.80 -3.62 -0.14
N ALA A 52 5.97 -4.23 -0.36
CA ALA A 52 6.12 -5.68 -0.38
C ALA A 52 5.89 -6.30 1.00
N ASP A 53 6.32 -5.62 2.07
CA ASP A 53 6.06 -6.00 3.45
C ASP A 53 4.58 -5.91 3.78
N LEU A 54 3.81 -4.94 3.26
CA LEU A 54 2.35 -4.96 3.36
C LEU A 54 1.74 -6.22 2.70
N LYS A 55 2.28 -6.66 1.55
CA LYS A 55 1.84 -7.91 0.91
C LYS A 55 2.18 -9.14 1.76
N ARG A 56 3.34 -9.14 2.43
CA ARG A 56 3.85 -10.24 3.26
C ARG A 56 3.28 -10.22 4.68
N CYS A 57 2.81 -9.08 5.16
CA CYS A 57 2.18 -8.91 6.45
C CYS A 57 0.75 -9.45 6.36
N SER A 58 0.64 -10.78 6.47
CA SER A 58 -0.58 -11.46 6.92
C SER A 58 -0.72 -11.39 8.45
N MET A 59 -0.02 -10.46 9.12
CA MET A 59 0.11 -10.40 10.58
C MET A 59 -0.16 -8.99 11.11
N ILE A 60 -1.37 -8.48 10.91
CA ILE A 60 -1.99 -7.67 11.96
C ILE A 60 -3.24 -8.42 12.38
N SER A 61 -3.01 -9.13 13.49
CA SER A 61 -3.90 -9.91 14.30
C SER A 61 -5.36 -9.45 14.26
N ARG A 62 -6.26 -10.36 13.88
CA ARG A 62 -7.54 -10.44 14.60
C ARG A 62 -7.16 -10.90 16.01
N HIS A 63 -7.11 -10.02 16.99
CA HIS A 63 -7.46 -10.25 18.39
C HIS A 63 -7.82 -8.89 18.98
#